data_AF-A0A4Q7LSA6-F1
#
_entry.id   AF-A0A4Q7LSA6-F1
#
_cell.length_a   1.000
_cell.length_b   1.000
_cell.length_c   1.000
_cell.angle_alpha   90.00
_cell.angle_beta   90.00
_cell.angle_gamma   90.00
#
_symmetry.space_group_name_H-M   'P 1'
#
loop_
_entity.id
_entity.type
_entity.pdbx_description
1 polymer ?
#
loop_
_entity_poly.entity_id
_entity_poly.type
_entity_poly.pdbx_seq_one_letter_code
_entity_poly.pdbx_strand_id
1 'polypeptide(L)'
;MTIRYLKKHAALEGHIAVDDAEALAQWLLKQPSPAVHLGRCEHVHGAVLQVLLALRPRLVKPPADAMLAGVLTGVLTGVPTGALGGASELAPARPATTRRKPASKTSSGLSASDR
;
A
#
# COMPACT_ATOMS: atom_id res chain seq x y z
N MET A 1 24.80 -12.15 1.98
CA MET A 1 23.38 -12.46 1.75
C MET A 1 22.72 -12.71 3.09
N THR A 2 22.41 -11.67 3.86
CA THR A 2 21.85 -11.88 5.21
C THR A 2 20.92 -10.75 5.61
N ILE A 3 19.63 -10.95 5.38
CA ILE A 3 18.59 -10.30 6.18
C ILE A 3 18.49 -11.04 7.51
N ARG A 4 18.78 -10.36 8.62
CA ARG A 4 18.63 -10.90 9.97
C ARG A 4 17.32 -10.41 10.57
N TYR A 5 16.36 -11.31 10.71
CA TYR A 5 15.08 -11.03 11.33
C TYR A 5 15.20 -11.07 12.86
N LEU A 6 15.11 -9.91 13.52
CA LEU A 6 15.09 -9.80 14.98
C LEU A 6 13.64 -9.60 15.47
N LYS A 7 13.41 -9.78 16.77
CA LYS A 7 12.08 -9.59 17.39
C LYS A 7 11.46 -8.21 17.16
N LYS A 8 12.30 -7.17 17.00
CA LYS A 8 11.86 -5.76 16.90
C LYS A 8 12.11 -5.14 15.53
N HIS A 9 13.01 -5.67 14.71
CA HIS A 9 13.36 -5.10 13.41
C HIS A 9 14.07 -6.13 12.52
N ALA A 10 14.03 -5.94 11.21
CA ALA A 10 14.88 -6.67 10.27
C ALA A 10 16.18 -5.88 10.04
N ALA A 11 17.34 -6.50 10.24
CA ALA A 11 18.63 -5.89 9.94
C ALA A 11 19.14 -6.42 8.59
N LEU A 12 19.34 -5.52 7.63
CA LEU A 12 19.87 -5.83 6.31
C LEU A 12 21.36 -5.47 6.31
N GLU A 13 22.21 -6.45 6.01
CA GLU A 13 23.66 -6.31 6.03
C GLU A 13 24.28 -6.79 4.70
N GLY A 14 25.20 -6.00 4.14
CA GLY A 14 25.90 -6.26 2.88
C GLY A 14 25.01 -6.06 1.65
N HIS A 15 25.08 -7.01 0.73
CA HIS A 15 24.28 -7.04 -0.50
C HIS A 15 22.99 -7.82 -0.30
N ILE A 16 21.86 -7.20 -0.65
CA ILE A 16 20.53 -7.79 -0.58
C ILE A 16 20.01 -8.07 -1.99
N ALA A 17 19.79 -9.35 -2.29
CA ALA A 17 19.40 -9.83 -3.60
C ALA A 17 17.87 -9.83 -3.77
N VAL A 18 17.41 -10.19 -4.97
CA VAL A 18 15.98 -10.29 -5.30
C VAL A 18 15.27 -11.38 -4.51
N ASP A 19 15.95 -12.50 -4.22
CA ASP A 19 15.38 -13.67 -3.54
C ASP A 19 14.90 -13.35 -2.11
N ASP A 20 15.52 -12.37 -1.47
CA ASP A 20 15.16 -11.92 -0.13
C ASP A 20 13.89 -11.05 -0.09
N ALA A 21 13.43 -10.54 -1.25
CA ALA A 21 12.33 -9.57 -1.32
C ALA A 21 11.01 -10.16 -0.81
N GLU A 22 10.67 -11.39 -1.23
CA GLU A 22 9.44 -12.05 -0.80
C GLU A 22 9.48 -12.37 0.69
N ALA A 23 10.60 -12.91 1.18
CA ALA A 23 10.78 -13.23 2.60
C ALA A 23 10.66 -11.97 3.47
N LEU A 24 11.24 -10.85 3.03
CA LEU A 24 11.13 -9.58 3.72
C LEU A 24 9.68 -9.07 3.72
N ALA A 25 8.98 -9.12 2.60
CA ALA A 25 7.58 -8.69 2.49
C ALA A 25 6.69 -9.49 3.46
N GLN A 26 6.82 -10.81 3.45
CA GLN A 26 6.08 -11.71 4.33
C GLN A 26 6.38 -11.43 5.81
N TRP A 27 7.63 -11.14 6.16
CA TRP A 27 8.00 -10.80 7.53
C TRP A 27 7.40 -9.46 7.96
N LEU A 28 7.48 -8.43 7.12
CA LEU A 28 6.95 -7.10 7.41
C LEU A 28 5.43 -7.12 7.61
N LEU A 29 4.69 -7.87 6.79
CA LEU A 29 3.24 -8.02 6.91
C LEU A 29 2.79 -8.70 8.21
N LYS A 30 3.64 -9.56 8.79
CA LYS A 30 3.34 -10.27 10.05
C LYS A 30 3.64 -9.43 11.29
N GLN A 31 4.36 -8.32 11.17
CA GLN A 31 4.75 -7.51 12.31
C GLN A 31 3.77 -6.37 12.56
N PRO A 32 3.32 -6.15 13.81
CA PRO A 32 2.41 -5.06 14.15
C PRO A 32 3.08 -3.68 14.04
N SER A 33 4.41 -3.63 14.19
CA SER A 33 5.21 -2.41 14.00
C SER A 33 6.48 -2.77 13.22
N PRO A 34 6.38 -2.86 11.88
CA PRO A 34 7.50 -3.29 11.06
C PRO A 34 8.60 -2.22 11.07
N ALA A 35 9.80 -2.63 11.44
CA ALA A 35 10.96 -1.76 11.49
C ALA A 35 12.15 -2.39 10.78
N VAL A 36 12.94 -1.58 10.10
CA VAL A 36 14.06 -2.03 9.26
C VAL A 36 15.31 -1.23 9.58
N HIS A 37 16.44 -1.92 9.71
CA HIS A 37 17.76 -1.35 9.94
C HIS A 37 18.64 -1.56 8.71
N LEU A 38 18.94 -0.48 8.00
CA LEU A 38 19.75 -0.48 6.77
C LEU A 38 21.19 -0.02 7.00
N GLY A 39 21.61 0.26 8.24
CA GLY A 39 22.91 0.90 8.52
C GLY A 39 24.17 0.11 8.13
N ARG A 40 24.04 -1.15 7.72
CA ARG A 40 25.12 -2.00 7.20
C ARG A 40 24.82 -2.50 5.78
N CYS A 41 23.82 -1.92 5.14
CA CYS A 41 23.42 -2.29 3.80
C CYS A 41 24.32 -1.55 2.80
N GLU A 42 25.01 -2.30 1.96
CA GLU A 42 25.88 -1.80 0.89
C GLU A 42 25.12 -1.71 -0.42
N HIS A 43 24.23 -2.68 -0.69
CA HIS A 43 23.43 -2.71 -1.91
C HIS A 43 22.04 -3.29 -1.65
N VAL A 44 21.01 -2.62 -2.17
CA VAL A 44 19.61 -3.09 -2.12
C VAL A 44 19.12 -3.32 -3.54
N HIS A 45 18.69 -4.53 -3.85
CA HIS A 45 18.03 -4.80 -5.13
C HIS A 45 16.72 -4.01 -5.27
N GLY A 46 16.39 -3.58 -6.49
CA GLY A 46 15.19 -2.78 -6.76
C GLY A 46 13.87 -3.42 -6.28
N ALA A 47 13.75 -4.75 -6.36
CA ALA A 47 12.58 -5.48 -5.83
C ALA A 47 12.43 -5.33 -4.30
N VAL A 48 13.54 -5.39 -3.56
CA VAL A 48 13.54 -5.21 -2.10
C VAL A 48 13.19 -3.76 -1.77
N LEU A 49 13.70 -2.81 -2.54
CA LEU A 49 13.34 -1.40 -2.41
C LEU A 49 11.85 -1.18 -2.64
N GLN A 50 11.25 -1.80 -3.66
CA GLN A 50 9.81 -1.73 -3.91
C GLN A 50 8.98 -2.23 -2.72
N VAL A 51 9.39 -3.34 -2.09
CA VAL A 51 8.73 -3.86 -0.88
C VAL A 51 8.79 -2.85 0.27
N LEU A 52 9.95 -2.22 0.49
CA LEU A 52 10.11 -1.19 1.52
C LEU A 52 9.22 0.04 1.24
N LEU A 53 9.14 0.48 -0.02
CA LEU A 53 8.31 1.61 -0.42
C LEU A 53 6.80 1.30 -0.32
N ALA A 54 6.40 0.06 -0.63
CA ALA A 54 5.00 -0.37 -0.59
C ALA A 54 4.49 -0.53 0.85
N LEU A 55 5.29 -1.16 1.73
CA LEU A 55 4.89 -1.44 3.11
C LEU A 55 5.25 -0.32 4.10
N ARG A 56 6.03 0.67 3.66
CA ARG A 56 6.47 1.83 4.44
C ARG A 56 6.87 1.52 5.89
N PRO A 57 7.80 0.58 6.13
CA PRO A 57 8.21 0.25 7.48
C PRO A 57 9.01 1.40 8.10
N ARG A 58 9.08 1.43 9.43
CA ARG A 58 9.87 2.42 10.15
C ARG A 58 11.36 2.14 9.97
N LEU A 59 12.12 3.13 9.50
CA LEU A 59 13.57 3.01 9.41
C LEU A 59 14.24 3.30 10.76
N VAL A 60 14.93 2.29 11.31
CA VAL A 60 15.71 2.41 12.57
C VAL A 60 17.04 3.10 12.30
N LYS A 61 17.69 2.72 11.20
CA LYS A 61 18.86 3.43 10.67
C LYS A 61 18.78 3.50 9.15
N PRO A 62 19.12 4.66 8.55
CA PRO A 62 19.22 4.79 7.11
C PRO A 62 20.38 3.97 6.56
N PRO A 63 20.38 3.68 5.24
CA PRO A 63 21.53 3.08 4.56
C PRO A 63 22.75 4.01 4.59
N ALA A 64 23.94 3.44 4.42
CA ALA A 64 25.18 4.21 4.37
C ALA A 64 25.27 5.10 3.12
N ASP A 65 24.60 4.70 2.04
CA ASP A 65 24.50 5.48 0.82
C ASP A 65 23.58 6.70 1.01
N ALA A 66 24.15 7.90 0.83
CA ALA A 66 23.45 9.17 1.07
C ALA A 66 22.31 9.42 0.08
N MET A 67 22.41 8.95 -1.17
CA MET A 67 21.36 9.12 -2.17
C MET A 67 20.16 8.24 -1.82
N LEU A 68 20.39 6.97 -1.51
CA LEU A 68 19.36 6.04 -1.09
C LEU A 68 18.70 6.48 0.23
N ALA A 69 19.49 6.98 1.18
CA ALA A 69 18.98 7.56 2.41
C ALA A 69 18.08 8.78 2.15
N GLY A 70 18.44 9.64 1.20
CA GLY A 70 17.63 10.79 0.77
C GLY A 70 16.30 10.37 0.17
N VAL A 71 16.29 9.40 -0.74
CA VAL A 71 15.07 8.87 -1.38
C VAL A 71 14.15 8.24 -0.33
N LEU A 72 14.69 7.36 0.52
CA LEU A 72 13.90 6.67 1.54
C LEU A 72 13.34 7.64 2.57
N THR A 73 14.13 8.63 3.00
CA THR A 73 13.65 9.65 3.93
C THR A 73 12.53 10.46 3.27
N GLY A 74 12.74 10.99 2.06
CA GLY A 74 11.72 11.78 1.35
C GLY A 74 10.39 11.06 1.14
N VAL A 75 10.44 9.78 0.75
CA VAL A 75 9.22 8.98 0.46
C VAL A 75 8.54 8.46 1.72
N LEU A 76 9.29 8.17 2.79
CA LEU A 76 8.75 7.62 4.04
C LEU A 76 8.37 8.70 5.07
N THR A 77 8.96 9.90 5.01
CA THR A 77 8.63 11.02 5.93
C THR A 77 7.65 12.02 5.34
N GLY A 78 7.20 11.83 4.10
CA GLY A 78 6.02 12.52 3.58
C GLY A 78 6.25 13.90 2.99
N VAL A 79 7.24 14.05 2.09
CA VAL A 79 6.99 14.98 0.98
C VAL A 79 6.03 14.26 0.05
N PRO A 80 4.83 14.79 -0.25
CA PRO A 80 3.94 14.16 -1.20
C PRO A 80 4.65 14.12 -2.56
N THR A 81 5.16 12.95 -2.94
CA THR A 81 5.47 12.59 -4.33
C THR A 81 4.13 12.46 -5.09
N GLY A 82 3.39 13.56 -5.16
CA GLY A 82 2.26 13.76 -6.08
C GLY A 82 2.70 14.50 -7.36
N ALA A 83 3.99 14.83 -7.48
CA ALA A 83 4.51 15.61 -8.61
C ALA A 83 5.23 14.79 -9.69
N LEU A 84 5.37 13.47 -9.52
CA LEU A 84 5.99 12.59 -10.53
C LEU A 84 5.18 11.29 -10.67
N GLY A 85 4.09 11.35 -11.45
CA GLY A 85 3.38 10.14 -11.87
C GLY A 85 1.86 10.23 -11.74
N GLY A 86 1.22 10.91 -12.70
CA GLY A 86 -0.19 10.69 -12.96
C GLY A 86 -0.38 9.26 -13.49
N ALA A 87 -1.02 8.41 -12.68
CA ALA A 87 -1.70 7.20 -13.13
C ALA A 87 -2.77 6.85 -12.08
N SER A 88 -3.73 7.76 -11.87
CA SER A 88 -5.08 7.35 -11.49
C SER A 88 -5.69 6.65 -12.70
N GLU A 89 -5.25 5.42 -12.97
CA GLU A 89 -5.91 4.51 -13.89
C GLU A 89 -7.16 3.96 -13.17
N LEU A 90 -8.27 4.65 -13.41
CA LEU A 90 -9.54 4.07 -13.81
C LEU A 90 -9.96 2.76 -13.11
N ALA A 91 -10.54 2.88 -11.91
CA ALA A 91 -11.46 1.86 -11.39
C ALA A 91 -12.81 1.99 -12.11
N PRO A 92 -13.32 0.99 -12.86
CA PRO A 92 -14.70 1.02 -13.33
C PRO A 92 -15.64 0.81 -12.14
N ALA A 93 -16.48 1.82 -11.91
CA ALA A 93 -17.56 1.77 -10.95
C ALA A 93 -18.47 0.56 -11.22
N ARG A 94 -18.59 -0.31 -10.21
CA ARG A 94 -19.58 -1.41 -10.17
C ARG A 94 -20.98 -0.77 -10.20
N PRO A 95 -21.86 -1.10 -11.16
CA PRO A 95 -23.24 -0.64 -11.10
C PRO A 95 -23.98 -1.37 -9.97
N ALA A 96 -24.40 -0.63 -8.95
CA ALA A 96 -25.27 -1.11 -7.89
C ALA A 96 -26.66 -1.43 -8.45
N THR A 97 -27.04 -2.70 -8.36
CA THR A 97 -28.36 -3.24 -8.67
C THR A 97 -29.45 -2.55 -7.84
N THR A 98 -30.10 -1.53 -8.39
CA THR A 98 -31.31 -0.97 -7.79
C THR A 98 -32.52 -1.79 -8.22
N ARG A 99 -32.89 -2.69 -7.32
CA ARG A 99 -34.13 -3.47 -7.29
C ARG A 99 -35.35 -2.55 -7.33
N ARG A 100 -35.94 -2.33 -8.51
CA ARG A 100 -37.26 -1.69 -8.65
C ARG A 100 -38.35 -2.75 -8.44
N LYS A 101 -39.13 -2.57 -7.37
CA LYS A 101 -40.38 -3.28 -7.07
C LYS A 101 -41.52 -2.32 -7.43
N PRO A 102 -42.31 -2.52 -8.49
CA PRO A 102 -43.57 -1.81 -8.65
C PRO A 102 -44.68 -2.58 -7.93
N ALA A 103 -45.30 -1.89 -6.97
CA ALA A 103 -46.46 -2.35 -6.24
C ALA A 103 -47.68 -2.47 -7.17
N SER A 104 -48.38 -3.58 -7.02
CA SER A 104 -49.71 -3.86 -7.51
C SER A 104 -50.76 -3.07 -6.73
N LYS A 105 -51.78 -2.55 -7.44
CA LYS A 105 -53.23 -2.60 -7.12
C LYS A 105 -54.00 -1.56 -7.97
N THR A 106 -54.79 -2.01 -8.94
CA THR A 106 -56.28 -2.13 -8.91
C THR A 106 -56.96 -0.78 -8.65
N SER A 107 -57.46 -0.12 -9.68
CA SER A 107 -58.75 -0.33 -10.37
C SER A 107 -59.92 0.38 -9.68
N SER A 108 -60.61 1.16 -10.52
CA SER A 108 -62.06 1.35 -10.54
C SER A 108 -62.70 2.24 -9.48
N GLY A 109 -63.44 3.23 -9.99
CA GLY A 109 -64.88 3.27 -9.68
C GLY A 109 -65.44 4.62 -9.22
N LEU A 110 -66.16 5.24 -10.15
CA LEU A 110 -67.51 5.81 -9.99
C LEU A 110 -67.79 6.96 -9.01
N SER A 111 -68.44 7.96 -9.62
CA SER A 111 -69.69 8.64 -9.22
C SER A 111 -69.63 10.05 -8.63
N ALA A 112 -70.18 10.95 -9.47
CA ALA A 112 -71.34 11.79 -9.19
C ALA A 112 -71.15 13.16 -8.51
N SER A 113 -71.77 14.13 -9.20
CA SER A 113 -72.51 15.31 -8.70
C SER A 113 -71.73 16.43 -8.02
N ASP A 114 -71.75 17.63 -8.61
CA ASP A 114 -72.72 18.69 -8.26
C ASP A 114 -72.46 19.99 -9.08
N ARG A 115 -73.57 20.56 -9.60
CA ARG A 115 -73.81 21.90 -10.20
C ARG A 115 -74.07 21.99 -11.69
#